data_AF-A0A1R0LPW5-F1
#
_entry.id   AF-A0A1R0LPW5-F1
#
_cell.length_a   1.000
_cell.length_b   1.000
_cell.length_c   1.000
_cell.angle_alpha   90.00
_cell.angle_beta   90.00
_cell.angle_gamma   90.00
#
_symmetry.space_group_name_H-M   'P 1'
#
loop_
_entity.id
_entity.type
_entity.pdbx_description
1 polymer ?
#
loop_
_entity_poly.entity_id
_entity_poly.type
_entity_poly.pdbx_seq_one_letter_code
_entity_poly.pdbx_strand_id
1 'polypeptide(L)'
;MARRIAAGAAYGGGGAGLIGAAAVGVLLAEVRLARRHVGNGSSGRVPVADGLYGWESPRSDRAGSGGSGVAYGVPDEPPLRLALLGDSTAAGQGVHRAGQTPGALLASGLAAVAERPVELRNVAQPGAQSDALDRQVALVLSASSPVPDICVIMIGANDVTHRMPPTRSVRHLSAAVRRLRTAGAEVVVGTCPDLGTIEPVQQPLRWLARRASRQLAAAQTIGVVEQGGRTVSLGDLLGPEFEANPRELFGPDNYHPSAEGYATAAMAVLPTVCAALGLWPAEEERPDVSRREGFLPVARAAAEAASEAGTEVTAAMPTGPRGPWALLKRRRRRRVPEAEPARPSV
;
A
#
# COMPACT_ATOMS: atom_id res chain seq x y z
N MET A 1 21.34 52.35 -2.73
CA MET A 1 20.53 51.81 -1.61
C MET A 1 20.49 50.27 -1.67
N ALA A 2 21.65 49.59 -1.62
CA ALA A 2 21.75 48.13 -1.77
C ALA A 2 22.94 47.51 -0.99
N ARG A 3 23.48 48.23 0.00
CA ARG A 3 24.68 47.82 0.75
C ARG A 3 24.48 47.73 2.27
N ARG A 4 23.24 47.71 2.75
CA ARG A 4 22.92 47.72 4.19
C ARG A 4 22.05 46.56 4.70
N ILE A 5 21.82 45.51 3.91
CA ILE A 5 21.15 44.27 4.39
C ILE A 5 22.16 43.13 4.64
N ALA A 6 23.46 43.35 4.39
CA ALA A 6 24.50 42.33 4.62
C ALA A 6 25.18 42.40 6.01
N ALA A 7 24.79 43.33 6.88
CA ALA A 7 25.48 43.59 8.16
C ALA A 7 24.68 43.17 9.42
N GLY A 8 23.71 42.28 9.28
CA GLY A 8 22.91 41.75 10.40
C GLY A 8 23.14 40.27 10.74
N ALA A 9 23.96 39.54 9.97
CA ALA A 9 24.19 38.11 10.18
C ALA A 9 25.53 37.80 10.88
N ALA A 10 26.46 38.75 10.93
CA ALA A 10 27.84 38.50 11.36
C ALA A 10 28.06 38.57 12.89
N TYR A 11 27.15 39.15 13.68
CA TYR A 11 27.37 39.37 15.12
C TYR A 11 26.38 38.66 16.06
N GLY A 12 25.50 37.80 15.54
CA GLY A 12 24.58 37.01 16.39
C GLY A 12 24.21 35.61 15.90
N GLY A 13 24.64 35.21 14.68
CA GLY A 13 24.18 33.96 14.04
C GLY A 13 25.27 33.09 13.41
N GLY A 14 26.56 33.37 13.68
CA GLY A 14 27.69 32.79 12.94
C GLY A 14 27.84 31.26 13.07
N GLY A 15 27.65 30.70 14.27
CA GLY A 15 27.74 29.24 14.48
C GLY A 15 26.49 28.49 14.01
N ALA A 16 25.30 29.01 14.33
CA ALA A 16 24.03 28.37 13.99
C ALA A 16 23.77 28.36 12.46
N GLY A 17 24.14 29.43 11.75
CA GLY A 17 24.00 29.50 10.29
C GLY A 17 24.90 28.51 9.55
N LEU A 18 26.15 28.33 10.02
CA LEU A 18 27.09 27.36 9.43
C LEU A 18 26.68 25.92 9.70
N ILE A 19 26.23 25.61 10.92
CA ILE A 19 25.70 24.29 11.28
C ILE A 19 24.45 23.98 10.44
N GLY A 20 23.54 24.95 10.28
CA GLY A 20 22.36 24.81 9.44
C GLY A 20 22.70 24.54 7.97
N ALA A 21 23.66 25.27 7.40
CA ALA A 21 24.11 25.05 6.03
C ALA A 21 24.78 23.68 5.84
N ALA A 22 25.60 23.23 6.79
CA ALA A 22 26.23 21.91 6.77
C ALA A 22 25.18 20.79 6.83
N ALA A 23 24.17 20.89 7.70
CA ALA A 23 23.09 19.92 7.81
C ALA A 23 22.27 19.82 6.51
N VAL A 24 21.96 20.95 5.87
CA VAL A 24 21.30 20.97 4.55
C VAL A 24 22.20 20.34 3.49
N GLY A 25 23.51 20.62 3.52
CA GLY A 25 24.49 20.01 2.62
C GLY A 25 24.52 18.49 2.70
N VAL A 26 24.53 17.92 3.91
CA VAL A 26 24.48 16.47 4.15
C VAL A 26 23.20 15.88 3.57
N LEU A 27 22.03 16.45 3.86
CA LEU A 27 20.75 15.98 3.32
C LEU A 27 20.73 15.98 1.78
N LEU A 28 21.24 17.04 1.15
CA LEU A 28 21.31 17.12 -0.31
C LEU A 28 22.29 16.08 -0.90
N ALA A 29 23.38 15.79 -0.21
CA ALA A 29 24.33 14.74 -0.61
C ALA A 29 23.68 13.35 -0.50
N GLU A 30 22.97 13.05 0.58
CA GLU A 30 22.24 11.80 0.77
C GLU A 30 21.14 11.60 -0.28
N VAL A 31 20.37 12.64 -0.59
CA VAL A 31 19.36 12.57 -1.66
C VAL A 31 19.99 12.23 -3.00
N ARG A 32 21.15 12.83 -3.32
CA ARG A 32 21.88 12.53 -4.57
C ARG A 32 22.42 11.10 -4.59
N LEU A 33 22.95 10.61 -3.47
CA LEU A 33 23.43 9.23 -3.34
C LEU A 33 22.29 8.23 -3.46
N ALA A 34 21.17 8.45 -2.77
CA ALA A 34 20.00 7.59 -2.86
C ALA A 34 19.48 7.52 -4.31
N ARG A 35 19.36 8.66 -5.01
CA ARG A 35 18.95 8.71 -6.43
C ARG A 35 19.90 8.00 -7.39
N ARG A 36 21.19 7.88 -7.07
CA ARG A 36 22.14 7.13 -7.89
C ARG A 36 21.99 5.62 -7.74
N HIS A 37 21.56 5.15 -6.57
CA HIS A 37 21.35 3.72 -6.30
C HIS A 37 19.93 3.30 -6.73
N VAL A 38 18.94 4.16 -6.52
CA VAL A 38 17.55 3.99 -6.98
C VAL A 38 17.48 4.33 -8.46
N GLY A 39 17.66 3.34 -9.34
CA GLY A 39 17.59 3.52 -10.79
C GLY A 39 18.49 2.61 -11.61
N ASN A 40 19.41 1.88 -10.99
CA ASN A 40 20.34 1.00 -11.69
C ASN A 40 19.76 -0.39 -12.05
N GLY A 41 18.51 -0.70 -11.68
CA GLY A 41 18.01 -2.08 -11.69
C GLY A 41 16.64 -2.35 -12.33
N SER A 42 15.78 -1.36 -12.60
CA SER A 42 14.45 -1.64 -13.15
C SER A 42 14.40 -1.39 -14.65
N SER A 43 14.17 -2.43 -15.46
CA SER A 43 13.58 -2.22 -16.78
C SER A 43 12.22 -1.54 -16.56
N GLY A 44 11.95 -0.42 -17.24
CA GLY A 44 10.72 0.35 -17.07
C GLY A 44 9.43 -0.36 -17.53
N ARG A 45 9.51 -1.67 -17.80
CA ARG A 45 8.40 -2.49 -18.30
C ARG A 45 7.81 -3.28 -17.14
N VAL A 46 6.65 -2.83 -16.69
CA VAL A 46 5.79 -3.57 -15.75
C VAL A 46 5.08 -4.69 -16.51
N PRO A 47 5.03 -5.93 -15.98
CA PRO A 47 4.28 -7.01 -16.60
C PRO A 47 2.77 -6.72 -16.57
N VAL A 48 2.08 -6.98 -17.68
CA VAL A 48 0.61 -6.85 -17.76
C VAL A 48 -0.02 -8.02 -17.02
N ALA A 49 -0.80 -7.73 -15.98
CA ALA A 49 -1.46 -8.73 -15.15
C ALA A 49 -2.98 -8.79 -15.34
N ASP A 50 -3.56 -7.94 -16.20
CA ASP A 50 -4.99 -7.96 -16.51
C ASP A 50 -5.43 -9.34 -16.99
N GLY A 51 -6.58 -9.81 -16.50
CA GLY A 51 -7.10 -11.11 -16.88
C GLY A 51 -8.05 -11.72 -15.87
N LEU A 52 -8.48 -12.94 -16.17
CA LEU A 52 -9.39 -13.73 -15.36
C LEU A 52 -8.60 -14.75 -14.53
N TYR A 53 -8.74 -14.68 -13.22
CA TYR A 53 -8.08 -15.53 -12.23
C TYR A 53 -9.09 -16.52 -11.63
N GLY A 54 -8.65 -17.74 -11.31
CA GLY A 54 -9.54 -18.79 -10.78
C GLY A 54 -10.50 -19.38 -11.82
N TRP A 55 -10.21 -19.18 -13.10
CA TRP A 55 -10.98 -19.74 -14.22
C TRP A 55 -10.13 -20.74 -14.99
N GLU A 56 -10.62 -21.96 -15.19
CA GLU A 56 -10.11 -22.82 -16.26
C GLU A 56 -10.99 -22.63 -17.49
N SER A 57 -10.41 -22.16 -18.57
CA SER A 57 -11.08 -22.21 -19.86
C SER A 57 -11.11 -23.66 -20.34
N PRO A 58 -12.26 -24.20 -20.77
CA PRO A 58 -12.32 -25.52 -21.41
C PRO A 58 -11.52 -25.59 -22.73
N ARG A 59 -10.91 -24.48 -23.19
CA ARG A 59 -10.22 -24.36 -24.48
C ARG A 59 -9.04 -23.38 -24.48
N SER A 60 -8.01 -23.56 -23.66
CA SER A 60 -6.79 -22.78 -23.90
C SER A 60 -5.47 -23.49 -23.62
N ASP A 61 -4.87 -23.95 -24.71
CA ASP A 61 -3.42 -24.16 -24.88
C ASP A 61 -2.61 -22.85 -24.87
N ARG A 62 -3.12 -21.77 -24.25
CA ARG A 62 -2.40 -20.49 -24.14
C ARG A 62 -1.65 -20.45 -22.82
N ALA A 63 -0.38 -20.80 -22.88
CA ALA A 63 0.60 -20.55 -21.84
C ALA A 63 0.63 -19.04 -21.48
N GLY A 64 0.01 -18.66 -20.36
CA GLY A 64 0.03 -17.27 -19.90
C GLY A 64 -0.87 -16.92 -18.71
N SER A 65 -1.92 -17.70 -18.40
CA SER A 65 -2.72 -17.49 -17.19
C SER A 65 -1.94 -17.98 -15.95
N GLY A 66 -1.28 -17.07 -15.25
CA GLY A 66 -0.45 -17.39 -14.06
C GLY A 66 -1.23 -17.75 -12.79
N GLY A 67 -2.41 -18.36 -12.90
CA GLY A 67 -3.20 -18.83 -11.75
C GLY A 67 -2.95 -20.30 -11.44
N SER A 68 -2.86 -20.66 -10.16
CA SER A 68 -2.86 -22.07 -9.72
C SER A 68 -4.15 -22.76 -10.17
N GLY A 69 -4.04 -23.93 -10.81
CA GLY A 69 -5.11 -24.67 -11.50
C GLY A 69 -6.25 -25.20 -10.62
N VAL A 70 -7.06 -24.29 -10.06
CA VAL A 70 -8.38 -24.61 -9.50
C VAL A 70 -9.41 -23.74 -10.22
N ALA A 71 -10.35 -24.39 -10.90
CA ALA A 71 -11.45 -23.74 -11.61
C ALA A 71 -12.62 -23.50 -10.65
N TYR A 72 -12.99 -22.23 -10.47
CA TYR A 72 -14.13 -21.82 -9.65
C TYR A 72 -15.34 -21.38 -10.49
N GLY A 73 -15.31 -21.64 -11.80
CA GLY A 73 -16.38 -21.22 -12.71
C GLY A 73 -17.69 -21.96 -12.44
N VAL A 74 -18.69 -21.25 -11.92
CA VAL A 74 -20.08 -21.71 -11.89
C VAL A 74 -20.81 -21.13 -13.11
N PRO A 75 -21.53 -21.94 -13.90
CA PRO A 75 -22.36 -21.41 -14.98
C PRO A 75 -23.34 -20.36 -14.44
N ASP A 76 -23.45 -19.22 -15.13
CA ASP A 76 -24.36 -18.09 -14.85
C ASP A 76 -24.00 -17.13 -13.70
N GLU A 77 -22.87 -17.32 -13.00
CA GLU A 77 -22.40 -16.32 -12.04
C GLU A 77 -21.26 -15.46 -12.63
N PRO A 78 -21.41 -14.12 -12.73
CA PRO A 78 -20.35 -13.27 -13.25
C PRO A 78 -19.13 -13.27 -12.31
N PRO A 79 -17.91 -13.17 -12.88
CA PRO A 79 -16.71 -13.05 -12.08
C PRO A 79 -16.74 -11.79 -11.21
N LEU A 80 -16.12 -11.87 -10.04
CA LEU A 80 -15.85 -10.70 -9.21
C LEU A 80 -14.89 -9.76 -9.94
N ARG A 81 -15.09 -8.46 -9.84
CA ARG A 81 -14.31 -7.44 -10.53
C ARG A 81 -13.41 -6.72 -9.53
N LEU A 82 -12.11 -6.92 -9.68
CA LEU A 82 -11.07 -6.26 -8.89
C LEU A 82 -10.35 -5.22 -9.75
N ALA A 83 -10.39 -3.95 -9.33
CA ALA A 83 -9.61 -2.90 -9.95
C ALA A 83 -8.41 -2.48 -9.08
N LEU A 84 -7.23 -2.34 -9.70
CA LEU A 84 -6.04 -1.79 -9.05
C LEU A 84 -5.73 -0.38 -9.57
N LEU A 85 -5.50 0.53 -8.63
CA LEU A 85 -5.14 1.93 -8.88
C LEU A 85 -3.90 2.29 -8.06
N GLY A 86 -3.12 3.25 -8.53
CA GLY A 86 -2.00 3.79 -7.78
C GLY A 86 -0.76 4.08 -8.61
N ASP A 87 0.38 3.93 -7.95
CA ASP A 87 1.70 4.19 -8.50
C ASP A 87 2.43 2.93 -8.98
N SER A 88 3.77 2.94 -8.96
CA SER A 88 4.59 1.81 -9.40
C SER A 88 4.42 0.57 -8.52
N THR A 89 4.10 0.74 -7.23
CA THR A 89 3.84 -0.38 -6.33
C THR A 89 2.55 -1.08 -6.73
N ALA A 90 1.45 -0.35 -6.96
CA ALA A 90 0.21 -0.95 -7.46
C ALA A 90 0.37 -1.58 -8.85
N ALA A 91 1.21 -1.00 -9.71
CA ALA A 91 1.48 -1.53 -11.03
C ALA A 91 2.22 -2.89 -10.97
N GLY A 92 3.03 -3.13 -9.92
CA GLY A 92 3.89 -4.30 -9.83
C GLY A 92 5.28 -4.07 -10.43
N GLN A 93 5.82 -2.86 -10.35
CA GLN A 93 7.18 -2.57 -10.77
C GLN A 93 8.18 -3.34 -9.89
N GLY A 94 9.24 -3.89 -10.49
CA GLY A 94 10.26 -4.67 -9.77
C GLY A 94 10.14 -6.19 -9.96
N VAL A 95 8.99 -6.69 -10.46
CA VAL A 95 8.82 -8.10 -10.83
C VAL A 95 8.80 -8.30 -12.34
N HIS A 96 9.11 -9.52 -12.78
CA HIS A 96 9.20 -9.87 -14.21
C HIS A 96 8.04 -10.72 -14.71
N ARG A 97 7.25 -11.33 -13.81
CA ARG A 97 6.11 -12.18 -14.17
C ARG A 97 4.80 -11.55 -13.71
N ALA A 98 3.77 -11.64 -14.55
CA ALA A 98 2.42 -11.13 -14.25
C ALA A 98 1.87 -11.69 -12.92
N GLY A 99 2.03 -12.99 -12.69
CA GLY A 99 1.59 -13.67 -11.45
C GLY A 99 2.29 -13.22 -10.17
N GLN A 100 3.37 -12.44 -10.26
CA GLN A 100 4.09 -11.89 -9.10
C GLN A 100 3.67 -10.45 -8.78
N THR A 101 2.80 -9.85 -9.61
CA THR A 101 2.28 -8.51 -9.35
C THR A 101 1.30 -8.55 -8.17
N PRO A 102 1.16 -7.46 -7.40
CA PRO A 102 0.21 -7.42 -6.29
C PRO A 102 -1.23 -7.64 -6.77
N GLY A 103 -1.58 -7.16 -7.97
CA GLY A 103 -2.89 -7.40 -8.57
C GLY A 103 -3.17 -8.88 -8.79
N ALA A 104 -2.24 -9.60 -9.42
CA ALA A 104 -2.39 -11.02 -9.70
C ALA A 104 -2.49 -11.84 -8.40
N LEU A 105 -1.68 -11.50 -7.40
CA LEU A 105 -1.67 -12.16 -6.09
C LEU A 105 -2.99 -11.94 -5.34
N LEU A 106 -3.49 -10.70 -5.33
CA LEU A 106 -4.79 -10.37 -4.74
C LEU A 106 -5.95 -11.04 -5.50
N ALA A 107 -5.94 -11.02 -6.83
CA ALA A 107 -6.98 -11.66 -7.64
C ALA A 107 -7.00 -13.18 -7.45
N SER A 108 -5.83 -13.83 -7.40
CA SER A 108 -5.71 -15.27 -7.17
C SER A 108 -6.18 -15.66 -5.76
N GLY A 109 -5.74 -14.90 -4.74
CA GLY A 109 -6.14 -15.14 -3.36
C GLY A 109 -7.63 -14.89 -3.14
N LEU A 110 -8.18 -13.82 -3.72
CA LEU A 110 -9.60 -13.53 -3.65
C LEU A 110 -10.42 -14.61 -4.37
N ALA A 111 -9.97 -15.08 -5.53
CA ALA A 111 -10.67 -16.14 -6.25
C ALA A 111 -10.72 -17.44 -5.44
N ALA A 112 -9.63 -17.76 -4.74
CA ALA A 112 -9.57 -18.93 -3.87
C ALA A 112 -10.47 -18.81 -2.64
N VAL A 113 -10.54 -17.64 -2.00
CA VAL A 113 -11.41 -17.42 -0.83
C VAL A 113 -12.88 -17.33 -1.20
N ALA A 114 -13.18 -16.69 -2.34
CA ALA A 114 -14.55 -16.52 -2.82
C ALA A 114 -15.11 -17.78 -3.47
N GLU A 115 -14.24 -18.75 -3.80
CA GLU A 115 -14.55 -19.86 -4.72
C GLU A 115 -15.26 -19.35 -5.98
N ARG A 116 -14.80 -18.20 -6.50
CA ARG A 116 -15.38 -17.51 -7.65
C ARG A 116 -14.29 -16.86 -8.50
N PRO A 117 -14.39 -16.86 -9.85
CA PRO A 117 -13.37 -16.24 -10.68
C PRO A 117 -13.30 -14.72 -10.45
N VAL A 118 -12.11 -14.15 -10.61
CA VAL A 118 -11.85 -12.71 -10.44
C VAL A 118 -11.30 -12.11 -11.73
N GLU A 119 -12.02 -11.16 -12.31
CA GLU A 119 -11.56 -10.29 -13.38
C GLU A 119 -10.73 -9.14 -12.78
N LEU A 120 -9.42 -9.17 -13.03
CA LEU A 120 -8.48 -8.13 -12.61
C LEU A 120 -8.31 -7.09 -13.71
N ARG A 121 -8.42 -5.81 -13.34
CA ARG A 121 -8.03 -4.67 -14.16
C ARG A 121 -7.10 -3.73 -13.41
N ASN A 122 -5.87 -3.56 -13.88
CA ASN A 122 -4.88 -2.67 -13.31
C ASN A 122 -4.74 -1.40 -14.16
N VAL A 123 -5.11 -0.25 -13.59
CA VAL A 123 -4.93 1.07 -14.20
C VAL A 123 -3.85 1.90 -13.50
N ALA A 124 -3.10 1.29 -12.59
CA ALA A 124 -2.00 1.95 -11.90
C ALA A 124 -0.92 2.39 -12.88
N GLN A 125 -0.29 3.52 -12.58
CA GLN A 125 0.70 4.13 -13.44
C GLN A 125 2.00 4.33 -12.67
N PRO A 126 3.11 3.70 -13.08
CA PRO A 126 4.43 3.99 -12.53
C PRO A 126 4.74 5.49 -12.51
N GLY A 127 5.23 5.96 -11.36
CA GLY A 127 5.53 7.39 -11.16
C GLY A 127 4.32 8.28 -10.85
N ALA A 128 3.10 7.75 -10.79
CA ALA A 128 1.92 8.54 -10.43
C ALA A 128 2.02 9.09 -9.00
N GLN A 129 1.56 10.34 -8.84
CA GLN A 129 1.26 10.95 -7.54
C GLN A 129 -0.27 10.98 -7.36
N SER A 130 -0.75 11.31 -6.15
CA SER A 130 -2.19 11.26 -5.86
C SER A 130 -3.09 12.09 -6.78
N ASP A 131 -2.57 13.13 -7.43
CA ASP A 131 -3.34 13.93 -8.40
C ASP A 131 -3.71 13.18 -9.68
N ALA A 132 -3.00 12.09 -10.01
CA ALA A 132 -3.33 11.21 -11.14
C ALA A 132 -4.52 10.27 -10.87
N LEU A 133 -4.96 10.12 -9.61
CA LEU A 133 -6.04 9.21 -9.25
C LEU A 133 -7.37 9.57 -9.94
N ASP A 134 -7.63 10.86 -10.18
CA ASP A 134 -8.86 11.30 -10.82
C ASP A 134 -9.03 10.70 -12.23
N ARG A 135 -7.92 10.64 -12.98
CA ARG A 135 -7.83 10.00 -14.29
C ARG A 135 -7.98 8.49 -14.18
N GLN A 136 -7.30 7.86 -13.22
CA GLN A 136 -7.39 6.40 -13.04
C GLN A 136 -8.82 5.96 -12.66
N VAL A 137 -9.50 6.70 -11.79
CA VAL A 137 -10.92 6.48 -11.47
C VAL A 137 -11.80 6.63 -12.70
N ALA A 138 -11.54 7.62 -13.55
CA ALA A 138 -12.28 7.78 -14.80
C ALA A 138 -12.08 6.61 -15.78
N LEU A 139 -10.89 5.98 -15.79
CA LEU A 139 -10.63 4.78 -16.58
C LEU A 139 -11.39 3.56 -16.04
N VAL A 140 -11.45 3.41 -14.72
CA VAL A 140 -12.15 2.30 -14.04
C VAL A 140 -13.67 2.42 -14.21
N LEU A 141 -14.21 3.62 -14.00
CA LEU A 141 -15.65 3.92 -14.10
C LEU A 141 -16.08 4.35 -15.51
N SER A 142 -15.34 3.95 -16.55
CA SER A 142 -15.70 4.30 -17.92
C SER A 142 -17.03 3.66 -18.31
N ALA A 143 -17.84 4.33 -19.13
CA ALA A 143 -19.17 3.85 -19.52
C ALA A 143 -19.18 2.47 -20.22
N SER A 144 -18.02 2.03 -20.72
CA SER A 144 -17.85 0.73 -21.39
C SER A 144 -17.47 -0.40 -20.43
N SER A 145 -17.40 -0.15 -19.14
CA SER A 145 -16.99 -1.14 -18.14
C SER A 145 -17.96 -1.15 -16.96
N PRO A 146 -18.37 -2.34 -16.48
CA PRO A 146 -19.14 -2.44 -15.25
C PRO A 146 -18.35 -1.88 -14.06
N VAL A 147 -19.07 -1.38 -13.06
CA VAL A 147 -18.46 -0.94 -11.81
C VAL A 147 -17.76 -2.14 -11.16
N PRO A 148 -16.51 -2.00 -10.68
CA PRO A 148 -15.84 -3.06 -9.94
C PRO A 148 -16.53 -3.35 -8.62
N ASP A 149 -16.53 -4.60 -8.18
CA ASP A 149 -16.99 -4.96 -6.84
C ASP A 149 -16.05 -4.39 -5.78
N ILE A 150 -14.74 -4.36 -6.08
CA ILE A 150 -13.73 -3.82 -5.19
C ILE A 150 -12.58 -3.13 -5.93
N CYS A 151 -12.13 -2.01 -5.38
CA CYS A 151 -10.95 -1.27 -5.82
C CYS A 151 -9.87 -1.29 -4.74
N VAL A 152 -8.65 -1.62 -5.13
CA VAL A 152 -7.46 -1.51 -4.27
C VAL A 152 -6.59 -0.36 -4.75
N ILE A 153 -6.30 0.59 -3.86
CA ILE A 153 -5.44 1.75 -4.15
C ILE A 153 -4.13 1.63 -3.37
N MET A 154 -2.98 1.68 -4.03
CA MET A 154 -1.67 1.81 -3.38
C MET A 154 -0.93 3.02 -3.94
N ILE A 155 -0.87 4.10 -3.16
CA ILE A 155 -0.29 5.37 -3.60
C ILE A 155 0.25 6.19 -2.44
N GLY A 156 1.33 6.93 -2.68
CA GLY A 156 1.84 7.94 -1.74
C GLY A 156 3.36 7.97 -1.62
N ALA A 157 4.06 6.93 -2.10
CA ALA A 157 5.52 6.94 -2.14
C ALA A 157 6.02 8.12 -2.98
N ASN A 158 5.43 8.31 -4.17
CA ASN A 158 5.79 9.43 -5.05
C ASN A 158 5.41 10.80 -4.50
N ASP A 159 4.33 10.90 -3.72
CA ASP A 159 3.92 12.14 -3.06
C ASP A 159 5.00 12.59 -2.06
N VAL A 160 5.58 11.66 -1.29
CA VAL A 160 6.68 11.96 -0.37
C VAL A 160 7.96 12.30 -1.14
N THR A 161 8.34 11.51 -2.14
CA THR A 161 9.59 11.74 -2.88
C THR A 161 9.58 13.05 -3.70
N HIS A 162 8.41 13.46 -4.19
CA HIS A 162 8.20 14.71 -4.93
C HIS A 162 7.71 15.86 -4.04
N ARG A 163 7.57 15.63 -2.72
CA ARG A 163 7.19 16.64 -1.73
C ARG A 163 5.82 17.27 -2.00
N MET A 164 4.85 16.48 -2.46
CA MET A 164 3.46 16.93 -2.52
C MET A 164 2.98 17.24 -1.09
N PRO A 165 2.31 18.40 -0.87
CA PRO A 165 1.75 18.70 0.44
C PRO A 165 0.77 17.59 0.89
N PRO A 166 0.87 17.05 2.12
CA PRO A 166 0.02 15.94 2.57
C PRO A 166 -1.48 16.24 2.47
N THR A 167 -1.88 17.48 2.75
CA THR A 167 -3.28 17.93 2.61
C THR A 167 -3.78 17.86 1.16
N ARG A 168 -2.91 18.13 0.18
CA ARG A 168 -3.23 17.99 -1.24
C ARG A 168 -3.33 16.52 -1.63
N SER A 169 -2.36 15.71 -1.19
CA SER A 169 -2.33 14.27 -1.42
C SER A 169 -3.62 13.59 -0.93
N VAL A 170 -3.97 13.80 0.35
CA VAL A 170 -5.17 13.25 0.99
C VAL A 170 -6.44 13.75 0.31
N ARG A 171 -6.51 15.03 -0.08
CA ARG A 171 -7.69 15.55 -0.81
C ARG A 171 -7.94 14.79 -2.11
N HIS A 172 -6.89 14.51 -2.89
CA HIS A 172 -7.04 13.74 -4.13
C HIS A 172 -7.44 12.29 -3.85
N LEU A 173 -6.82 11.65 -2.85
CA LEU A 173 -7.19 10.29 -2.44
C LEU A 173 -8.64 10.21 -1.96
N SER A 174 -9.07 11.07 -1.04
CA SER A 174 -10.45 11.12 -0.54
C SER A 174 -11.46 11.37 -1.66
N ALA A 175 -11.13 12.21 -2.65
CA ALA A 175 -12.00 12.41 -3.80
C ALA A 175 -12.12 11.14 -4.67
N ALA A 176 -11.03 10.41 -4.87
CA ALA A 176 -11.03 9.15 -5.60
C ALA A 176 -11.85 8.07 -4.87
N VAL A 177 -11.63 7.90 -3.56
CA VAL A 177 -12.39 6.95 -2.72
C VAL A 177 -13.87 7.28 -2.75
N ARG A 178 -14.23 8.55 -2.55
CA ARG A 178 -15.64 8.99 -2.60
C ARG A 178 -16.29 8.63 -3.94
N ARG A 179 -15.64 8.94 -5.07
CA ARG A 179 -16.19 8.65 -6.41
C ARG A 179 -16.41 7.15 -6.61
N LEU A 180 -15.47 6.31 -6.18
CA LEU A 180 -15.59 4.85 -6.29
C LEU A 180 -16.70 4.29 -5.37
N ARG A 181 -16.76 4.72 -4.11
CA ARG A 181 -17.83 4.32 -3.17
C ARG A 181 -19.20 4.78 -3.65
N THR A 182 -19.32 6.00 -4.17
CA THR A 182 -20.58 6.51 -4.76
C THR A 182 -21.01 5.70 -5.99
N ALA A 183 -20.07 5.17 -6.77
CA ALA A 183 -20.39 4.28 -7.88
C ALA A 183 -20.82 2.87 -7.43
N GLY A 184 -20.59 2.50 -6.17
CA GLY A 184 -20.97 1.21 -5.59
C GLY A 184 -19.80 0.25 -5.35
N ALA A 185 -18.57 0.61 -5.71
CA ALA A 185 -17.40 -0.24 -5.48
C ALA A 185 -16.97 -0.20 -4.01
N GLU A 186 -16.58 -1.32 -3.42
CA GLU A 186 -15.81 -1.32 -2.17
C GLU A 186 -14.39 -0.77 -2.42
N VAL A 187 -13.80 -0.12 -1.41
CA VAL A 187 -12.48 0.51 -1.57
C VAL A 187 -11.57 0.16 -0.41
N VAL A 188 -10.42 -0.44 -0.72
CA VAL A 188 -9.34 -0.73 0.21
C VAL A 188 -8.10 0.04 -0.21
N VAL A 189 -7.49 0.78 0.73
CA VAL A 189 -6.27 1.56 0.47
C VAL A 189 -5.11 0.97 1.24
N GLY A 190 -4.09 0.52 0.52
CA GLY A 190 -2.77 0.30 1.10
C GLY A 190 -2.08 1.65 1.29
N THR A 191 -1.94 2.09 2.55
CA THR A 191 -1.40 3.43 2.85
C THR A 191 0.08 3.54 2.45
N CYS A 192 0.58 4.78 2.38
CA CYS A 192 1.97 5.09 2.06
C CYS A 192 2.94 4.19 2.85
N PRO A 193 3.83 3.43 2.18
CA PRO A 193 4.81 2.60 2.85
C PRO A 193 5.86 3.45 3.56
N ASP A 194 6.54 2.86 4.54
CA ASP A 194 7.60 3.54 5.28
C ASP A 194 8.87 3.66 4.45
N LEU A 195 9.07 4.80 3.78
CA LEU A 195 10.26 5.05 2.96
C LEU A 195 11.59 5.07 3.75
N GLY A 196 11.55 5.05 5.09
CA GLY A 196 12.74 4.88 5.92
C GLY A 196 13.31 3.47 5.89
N THR A 197 12.61 2.47 5.35
CA THR A 197 13.14 1.10 5.22
C THR A 197 14.00 0.89 3.98
N ILE A 198 14.02 1.86 3.07
CA ILE A 198 14.77 1.80 1.81
C ILE A 198 16.28 1.82 2.12
N GLU A 199 16.99 0.73 1.81
CA GLU A 199 18.40 0.49 2.18
C GLU A 199 19.34 1.64 1.72
N PRO A 200 19.22 2.19 0.49
CA PRO A 200 20.03 3.33 0.04
C PRO A 200 19.87 4.64 0.83
N VAL A 201 18.83 4.79 1.67
CA VAL A 201 18.57 6.03 2.39
C VAL A 201 19.36 6.04 3.71
N GLN A 202 20.29 6.97 3.84
CA GLN A 202 21.18 7.11 5.00
C GLN A 202 20.61 8.08 6.06
N GLN A 203 21.23 8.14 7.24
CA GLN A 203 20.85 9.07 8.30
C GLN A 203 21.56 10.42 8.13
N PRO A 204 20.84 11.55 8.17
CA PRO A 204 19.52 11.74 8.80
C PRO A 204 18.30 11.67 7.85
N LEU A 205 18.49 11.55 6.53
CA LEU A 205 17.37 11.51 5.57
C LEU A 205 16.39 10.37 5.84
N ARG A 206 16.87 9.23 6.31
CA ARG A 206 16.07 8.05 6.67
C ARG A 206 15.01 8.38 7.71
N TRP A 207 15.39 9.09 8.77
CA TRP A 207 14.46 9.53 9.82
C TRP A 207 13.40 10.48 9.28
N LEU A 208 13.79 11.44 8.43
CA LEU A 208 12.86 12.37 7.80
C LEU A 208 11.87 11.66 6.86
N ALA A 209 12.37 10.72 6.05
CA ALA A 209 11.56 9.92 5.14
C ALA A 209 10.53 9.09 5.92
N ARG A 210 10.96 8.39 6.98
CA ARG A 210 10.09 7.63 7.90
C ARG A 210 9.02 8.50 8.56
N ARG A 211 9.40 9.70 9.01
CA ARG A 211 8.44 10.62 9.63
C ARG A 211 7.41 11.10 8.60
N ALA A 212 7.85 11.51 7.42
CA ALA A 212 6.98 12.03 6.37
C ALA A 212 6.02 10.96 5.84
N SER A 213 6.50 9.75 5.59
CA SER A 213 5.67 8.62 5.14
C SER A 213 4.61 8.24 6.15
N ARG A 214 4.96 8.09 7.44
CA ARG A 214 4.01 7.76 8.50
C ARG A 214 2.97 8.85 8.73
N GLN A 215 3.38 10.12 8.65
CA GLN A 215 2.45 11.25 8.72
C GLN A 215 1.45 11.23 7.55
N LEU A 216 1.92 10.95 6.34
CA LEU A 216 1.04 10.81 5.18
C LEU A 216 0.11 9.61 5.35
N ALA A 217 0.62 8.45 5.76
CA ALA A 217 -0.18 7.25 5.98
C ALA A 217 -1.32 7.47 6.99
N ALA A 218 -1.04 8.11 8.13
CA ALA A 218 -2.07 8.45 9.10
C ALA A 218 -3.13 9.39 8.52
N ALA A 219 -2.71 10.41 7.76
CA ALA A 219 -3.63 11.35 7.12
C ALA A 219 -4.49 10.67 6.02
N GLN A 220 -3.91 9.72 5.28
CA GLN A 220 -4.64 8.88 4.33
C GLN A 220 -5.69 8.03 5.03
N THR A 221 -5.36 7.37 6.15
CA THR A 221 -6.34 6.59 6.93
C THR A 221 -7.55 7.41 7.32
N ILE A 222 -7.34 8.61 7.89
CA ILE A 222 -8.44 9.51 8.26
C ILE A 222 -9.30 9.82 7.01
N GLY A 223 -8.68 10.31 5.95
CA GLY A 223 -9.39 10.74 4.74
C GLY A 223 -10.07 9.63 3.95
N VAL A 224 -9.63 8.37 4.08
CA VAL A 224 -10.25 7.21 3.42
C VAL A 224 -11.43 6.70 4.24
N VAL A 225 -11.26 6.54 5.55
CA VAL A 225 -12.31 6.04 6.46
C VAL A 225 -13.52 6.98 6.47
N GLU A 226 -13.29 8.29 6.45
CA GLU A 226 -14.36 9.29 6.35
C GLU A 226 -15.20 9.18 5.07
N GLN A 227 -14.64 8.60 4.00
CA GLN A 227 -15.34 8.40 2.73
C GLN A 227 -15.92 6.97 2.61
N GLY A 228 -15.89 6.19 3.69
CA GLY A 228 -16.43 4.83 3.73
C GLY A 228 -15.55 3.77 3.09
N GLY A 229 -14.25 4.06 2.89
CA GLY A 229 -13.24 3.06 2.50
C GLY A 229 -12.57 2.43 3.73
N ARG A 230 -11.81 1.36 3.50
CA ARG A 230 -10.96 0.72 4.51
C ARG A 230 -9.48 0.98 4.21
N THR A 231 -8.63 1.04 5.22
CA THR A 231 -7.18 1.15 5.01
C THR A 231 -6.43 0.00 5.63
N VAL A 232 -5.37 -0.42 4.96
CA VAL A 232 -4.38 -1.37 5.48
C VAL A 232 -3.04 -0.64 5.53
N SER A 233 -2.44 -0.60 6.71
CA SER A 233 -1.09 -0.08 6.86
C SER A 233 -0.11 -1.00 6.16
N LEU A 234 0.48 -0.53 5.07
CA LEU A 234 1.64 -1.16 4.45
C LEU A 234 2.95 -0.74 5.15
N GLY A 235 2.88 -0.18 6.36
CA GLY A 235 4.02 0.27 7.14
C GLY A 235 5.13 -0.78 7.23
N ASP A 236 6.39 -0.34 7.22
CA ASP A 236 7.62 -1.14 7.08
C ASP A 236 7.58 -2.29 6.05
N LEU A 237 6.56 -2.37 5.18
CA LEU A 237 6.10 -3.45 4.31
C LEU A 237 6.08 -4.88 4.92
N LEU A 238 6.91 -5.24 5.92
CA LEU A 238 7.12 -6.60 6.45
C LEU A 238 7.54 -6.66 7.93
N GLY A 239 7.18 -5.67 8.75
CA GLY A 239 7.47 -5.71 10.18
C GLY A 239 8.97 -5.88 10.51
N PRO A 240 9.33 -6.45 11.68
CA PRO A 240 10.73 -6.66 12.08
C PRO A 240 11.53 -7.53 11.10
N GLU A 241 10.85 -8.39 10.33
CA GLU A 241 11.47 -9.25 9.32
C GLU A 241 11.97 -8.41 8.13
N PHE A 242 11.36 -7.26 7.83
CA PHE A 242 11.86 -6.29 6.85
C PHE A 242 13.19 -5.68 7.29
N GLU A 243 13.26 -5.23 8.55
CA GLU A 243 14.48 -4.65 9.12
C GLU A 243 15.58 -5.72 9.24
N ALA A 244 15.21 -6.99 9.40
CA ALA A 244 16.13 -8.13 9.44
C ALA A 244 16.65 -8.54 8.06
N ASN A 245 15.79 -8.59 7.02
CA ASN A 245 16.11 -9.13 5.68
C ASN A 245 15.72 -8.19 4.51
N PRO A 246 16.20 -6.93 4.46
CA PRO A 246 15.77 -5.97 3.43
C PRO A 246 16.11 -6.42 1.99
N ARG A 247 17.15 -7.25 1.82
CA ARG A 247 17.64 -7.73 0.51
C ARG A 247 16.76 -8.78 -0.16
N GLU A 248 15.93 -9.49 0.60
CA GLU A 248 15.02 -10.51 0.06
C GLU A 248 13.71 -9.87 -0.45
N LEU A 249 13.41 -8.68 0.06
CA LEU A 249 12.08 -8.09 0.01
C LEU A 249 12.01 -6.86 -0.90
N PHE A 250 13.16 -6.29 -1.26
CA PHE A 250 13.30 -5.37 -2.39
C PHE A 250 13.87 -6.07 -3.61
N GLY A 251 13.46 -5.61 -4.79
CA GLY A 251 14.04 -6.01 -6.05
C GLY A 251 15.47 -5.46 -6.22
N PRO A 252 16.12 -5.75 -7.36
CA PRO A 252 17.50 -5.36 -7.63
C PRO A 252 17.77 -3.83 -7.59
N ASP A 253 16.73 -3.01 -7.66
CA ASP A 253 16.83 -1.55 -7.58
C ASP A 253 16.83 -1.02 -6.13
N ASN A 254 16.72 -1.90 -5.13
CA ASN A 254 16.66 -1.60 -3.70
C ASN A 254 15.58 -0.57 -3.34
N TYR A 255 14.51 -0.50 -4.14
CA TYR A 255 13.44 0.48 -3.99
C TYR A 255 12.06 -0.14 -4.17
N HIS A 256 11.84 -0.89 -5.25
CA HIS A 256 10.57 -1.55 -5.49
C HIS A 256 10.53 -2.91 -4.79
N PRO A 257 9.36 -3.37 -4.30
CA PRO A 257 9.24 -4.68 -3.71
C PRO A 257 9.69 -5.80 -4.66
N SER A 258 10.32 -6.83 -4.09
CA SER A 258 10.58 -8.10 -4.77
C SER A 258 9.27 -8.89 -4.95
N ALA A 259 9.33 -10.04 -5.61
CA ALA A 259 8.18 -10.95 -5.68
C ALA A 259 7.68 -11.36 -4.28
N GLU A 260 8.59 -11.57 -3.32
CA GLU A 260 8.24 -11.89 -1.94
C GLU A 260 7.69 -10.68 -1.17
N GLY A 261 8.24 -9.49 -1.43
CA GLY A 261 7.71 -8.23 -0.94
C GLY A 261 6.25 -8.01 -1.37
N TYR A 262 5.95 -8.23 -2.66
CA TYR A 262 4.58 -8.15 -3.16
C TYR A 262 3.68 -9.25 -2.61
N ALA A 263 4.17 -10.49 -2.49
CA ALA A 263 3.41 -11.59 -1.88
C ALA A 263 2.95 -11.22 -0.48
N THR A 264 3.83 -10.61 0.32
CA THR A 264 3.44 -10.28 1.68
C THR A 264 2.59 -9.02 1.79
N ALA A 265 2.81 -8.01 0.95
CA ALA A 265 1.89 -6.88 0.85
C ALA A 265 0.47 -7.37 0.47
N ALA A 266 0.36 -8.28 -0.50
CA ALA A 266 -0.89 -8.89 -0.89
C ALA A 266 -1.52 -9.69 0.26
N MET A 267 -0.75 -10.48 1.01
CA MET A 267 -1.25 -11.22 2.19
C MET A 267 -1.76 -10.30 3.30
N ALA A 268 -1.17 -9.11 3.49
CA ALA A 268 -1.65 -8.14 4.47
C ALA A 268 -2.98 -7.49 4.03
N VAL A 269 -3.14 -7.25 2.73
CA VAL A 269 -4.32 -6.57 2.15
C VAL A 269 -5.50 -7.52 1.93
N LEU A 270 -5.24 -8.76 1.50
CA LEU A 270 -6.25 -9.74 1.10
C LEU A 270 -7.37 -9.96 2.13
N PRO A 271 -7.10 -10.15 3.43
CA PRO A 271 -8.17 -10.34 4.40
C PRO A 271 -9.12 -9.13 4.52
N THR A 272 -8.60 -7.92 4.31
CA THR A 272 -9.41 -6.68 4.31
C THR A 272 -10.26 -6.60 3.04
N VAL A 273 -9.71 -7.03 1.90
CA VAL A 273 -10.45 -7.15 0.63
C VAL A 273 -11.60 -8.15 0.77
N CYS A 274 -11.34 -9.34 1.31
CA CYS A 274 -12.39 -10.34 1.54
C CYS A 274 -13.45 -9.85 2.54
N ALA A 275 -13.05 -9.19 3.64
CA ALA A 275 -13.99 -8.64 4.62
C ALA A 275 -14.82 -7.47 4.06
N ALA A 276 -14.27 -6.67 3.15
CA ALA A 276 -15.02 -5.62 2.46
C ALA A 276 -16.14 -6.21 1.59
N LEU A 277 -15.90 -7.36 0.97
CA LEU A 277 -16.88 -8.10 0.16
C LEU A 277 -17.79 -9.04 0.98
N GLY A 278 -17.66 -9.09 2.31
CA GLY A 278 -18.44 -9.98 3.17
C GLY A 278 -18.07 -11.47 3.04
N LEU A 279 -16.89 -11.78 2.51
CA LEU A 279 -16.38 -13.15 2.30
C LEU A 279 -15.53 -13.66 3.48
N TRP A 280 -15.47 -12.92 4.59
CA TRP A 280 -14.67 -13.26 5.76
C TRP A 280 -15.56 -13.69 6.92
N PRO A 281 -15.19 -14.70 7.73
CA PRO A 281 -16.03 -15.19 8.82
C PRO A 281 -16.40 -14.07 9.81
N ALA A 282 -17.68 -14.00 10.19
CA ALA A 282 -18.22 -12.96 11.08
C ALA A 282 -17.58 -12.98 12.48
N GLU A 283 -17.12 -14.15 12.95
CA GLU A 283 -16.41 -14.30 14.21
C GLU A 283 -15.05 -13.60 14.19
N GLU A 284 -14.36 -13.61 13.03
CA GLU A 284 -13.11 -12.90 12.81
C GLU A 284 -13.33 -11.40 12.55
N GLU A 285 -14.59 -10.95 12.42
CA GLU A 285 -14.94 -9.53 12.39
C GLU A 285 -14.94 -8.86 13.77
N ARG A 286 -15.11 -9.63 14.85
CA ARG A 286 -15.13 -9.11 16.22
C ARG A 286 -13.71 -8.72 16.68
N PRO A 287 -13.54 -7.56 17.36
CA PRO A 287 -12.24 -7.16 17.87
C PRO A 287 -11.72 -8.13 18.93
N ASP A 288 -10.49 -8.60 18.74
CA ASP A 288 -9.74 -9.40 19.72
C ASP A 288 -8.88 -8.49 20.63
N VAL A 289 -9.30 -8.36 21.89
CA VAL A 289 -8.58 -7.57 22.91
C VAL A 289 -7.16 -8.09 23.12
N SER A 290 -6.92 -9.40 22.97
CA SER A 290 -5.57 -9.99 23.11
C SER A 290 -4.61 -9.52 22.02
N ARG A 291 -5.15 -9.14 20.86
CA ARG A 291 -4.41 -8.56 19.73
C ARG A 291 -4.35 -7.04 19.75
N ARG A 292 -4.81 -6.39 20.83
CA ARG A 292 -4.94 -4.92 20.94
C ARG A 292 -5.82 -4.34 19.83
N GLU A 293 -6.86 -5.09 19.43
CA GLU A 293 -7.90 -4.61 18.53
C GLU A 293 -8.98 -3.91 19.33
N GLY A 294 -9.68 -2.97 18.69
CA GLY A 294 -10.77 -2.29 19.35
C GLY A 294 -11.23 -1.03 18.65
N PHE A 295 -12.23 -0.41 19.27
CA PHE A 295 -12.79 0.85 18.83
C PHE A 295 -11.96 2.00 19.38
N LEU A 296 -11.47 2.86 18.49
CA LEU A 296 -10.68 4.04 18.83
C LEU A 296 -11.21 5.25 18.05
N PRO A 297 -11.00 6.49 18.53
CA PRO A 297 -11.17 7.67 17.68
C PRO A 297 -10.32 7.53 16.41
N VAL A 298 -10.87 7.87 15.24
CA VAL A 298 -10.22 7.65 13.92
C VAL A 298 -8.78 8.19 13.91
N ALA A 299 -8.54 9.38 14.44
CA ALA A 299 -7.20 9.97 14.50
C ALA A 299 -6.18 9.14 15.30
N ARG A 300 -6.63 8.48 16.39
CA ARG A 300 -5.79 7.60 17.19
C ARG A 300 -5.56 6.27 16.48
N ALA A 301 -6.60 5.67 15.90
CA ALA A 301 -6.49 4.47 15.09
C ALA A 301 -5.51 4.68 13.93
N ALA A 302 -5.58 5.83 13.26
CA ALA A 302 -4.69 6.21 12.17
C ALA A 302 -3.22 6.35 12.63
N ALA A 303 -2.98 7.00 13.77
CA ALA A 303 -1.64 7.14 14.31
C ALA A 303 -1.03 5.79 14.72
N GLU A 304 -1.82 4.92 15.35
CA GLU A 304 -1.38 3.57 15.73
C GLU A 304 -1.11 2.71 14.47
N ALA A 305 -2.02 2.71 13.50
CA ALA A 305 -1.86 1.97 12.25
C ALA A 305 -0.65 2.44 11.43
N ALA A 306 -0.37 3.75 11.38
CA ALA A 306 0.81 4.28 10.68
C ALA A 306 2.14 3.82 11.30
N SER A 307 2.13 3.33 12.54
CA SER A 307 3.31 2.79 13.21
C SER A 307 3.41 1.26 13.19
N GLU A 308 2.35 0.57 12.78
CA GLU A 308 2.26 -0.90 12.83
C GLU A 308 1.73 -1.50 11.51
N ALA A 309 2.61 -2.21 10.81
CA ALA A 309 2.33 -2.93 9.58
C ALA A 309 1.15 -3.93 9.70
N GLY A 310 0.34 -4.06 8.65
CA GLY A 310 -0.77 -5.00 8.59
C GLY A 310 -1.98 -4.62 9.45
N THR A 311 -1.97 -3.42 10.03
CA THR A 311 -3.11 -2.88 10.78
C THR A 311 -4.19 -2.42 9.81
N GLU A 312 -5.39 -3.00 9.93
CA GLU A 312 -6.60 -2.55 9.23
C GLU A 312 -7.30 -1.49 10.07
N VAL A 313 -7.79 -0.44 9.40
CA VAL A 313 -8.66 0.56 10.00
C VAL A 313 -9.91 0.71 9.12
N THR A 314 -11.07 0.55 9.74
CA THR A 314 -12.39 0.71 9.10
C THR A 314 -13.29 1.59 9.96
N ALA A 315 -14.28 2.25 9.36
CA ALA A 315 -15.24 3.06 10.11
C ALA A 315 -16.04 2.19 11.09
N ALA A 316 -16.23 2.69 12.31
CA ALA A 316 -17.10 2.07 13.30
C ALA A 316 -18.29 2.99 13.59
N MET A 317 -19.49 2.44 13.44
CA MET A 317 -20.72 3.10 13.85
C MET A 317 -21.11 2.66 15.27
N PRO A 318 -21.63 3.56 16.13
CA PRO A 318 -21.90 4.98 15.87
C PRO A 318 -20.70 5.90 16.16
N THR A 319 -20.75 7.12 15.60
CA THR A 319 -19.82 8.20 15.97
C THR A 319 -20.06 8.63 17.42
N GLY A 320 -19.12 8.34 18.32
CA GLY A 320 -19.20 8.78 19.70
C GLY A 320 -18.93 10.29 19.90
N PRO A 321 -19.03 10.79 21.14
CA PRO A 321 -19.06 12.23 21.46
C PRO A 321 -17.76 12.99 21.17
N ARG A 322 -16.67 12.32 20.78
CA ARG A 322 -15.36 12.91 20.47
C ARG A 322 -15.00 12.85 18.98
N GLY A 323 -15.98 12.59 18.10
CA GLY A 323 -15.79 12.46 16.65
C GLY A 323 -15.98 11.02 16.15
N PRO A 324 -15.70 10.76 14.86
CA PRO A 324 -15.89 9.43 14.28
C PRO A 324 -14.98 8.39 14.94
N TRP A 325 -15.52 7.18 15.10
CA TRP A 325 -14.78 6.04 15.63
C TRP A 325 -14.37 5.13 14.48
N ALA A 326 -13.26 4.43 14.68
CA ALA A 326 -12.78 3.39 13.80
C ALA A 326 -12.55 2.10 14.59
N LEU A 327 -12.80 0.98 13.92
CA LEU A 327 -12.34 -0.31 14.37
C LEU A 327 -10.92 -0.52 13.86
N LEU A 328 -9.98 -0.66 14.78
CA LEU A 328 -8.59 -1.03 14.49
C LEU A 328 -8.45 -2.55 14.65
N LYS A 329 -7.96 -3.23 13.61
CA LYS A 329 -7.76 -4.69 13.61
C LYS A 329 -6.31 -5.02 13.24
N ARG A 330 -5.76 -6.06 13.87
CA ARG A 330 -4.38 -6.51 13.66
C ARG A 330 -4.43 -7.91 13.10
N ARG A 331 -4.40 -7.99 11.77
CA ARG A 331 -4.39 -9.28 11.07
C ARG A 331 -2.98 -9.86 11.09
N ARG A 332 -2.52 -10.26 12.29
CA ARG A 332 -1.24 -10.94 12.48
C ARG A 332 -1.29 -12.35 11.92
N ARG A 333 -0.16 -12.77 11.34
CA ARG A 333 0.16 -14.16 11.00
C ARG A 333 -0.17 -15.06 12.20
N ARG A 334 -1.02 -16.06 12.02
CA ARG A 334 -0.99 -17.25 12.88
C ARG A 334 0.27 -18.01 12.47
N ARG A 335 1.30 -17.97 13.30
CA ARG A 335 2.48 -18.83 13.12
C ARG A 335 1.96 -20.27 13.22
N VAL A 336 2.01 -21.03 12.14
CA VAL A 336 1.93 -22.48 12.25
C VAL A 336 3.16 -22.87 13.08
N PRO A 337 3.02 -23.52 14.25
CA PRO A 337 4.16 -23.99 15.00
C PRO A 337 5.00 -24.86 14.07
N GLU A 338 6.27 -24.51 13.91
CA GLU A 338 7.24 -25.34 13.20
C GLU A 338 7.24 -26.70 13.91
N ALA A 339 6.96 -27.77 13.16
CA ALA A 339 6.99 -29.11 13.72
C ALA A 339 8.39 -29.35 14.28
N GLU A 340 8.46 -29.60 15.59
CA GLU A 340 9.71 -29.89 16.29
C GLU A 340 10.43 -31.02 15.53
N PRO A 341 11.68 -30.84 15.07
CA PRO A 341 12.37 -31.89 14.34
C PRO A 341 12.44 -33.13 15.23
N ALA A 342 11.92 -34.24 14.71
CA ALA A 342 11.89 -35.51 15.42
C ALA A 342 13.32 -35.84 15.89
N ARG A 343 13.48 -35.95 17.22
CA ARG A 343 14.75 -36.33 17.81
C ARG A 343 15.14 -37.70 17.25
N PRO A 344 16.39 -37.87 16.75
CA PRO A 344 16.84 -39.19 16.33
C PRO A 344 16.80 -40.11 17.54
N SER A 345 16.10 -41.24 17.39
CA SER A 345 16.11 -42.34 18.35
C SER A 345 17.55 -42.84 18.52
N VAL A 346 18.02 -42.84 19.77
CA VAL A 346 19.32 -43.40 20.19
C VAL A 346 19.27 -44.91 20.14
#